data_AF-A0A382Q8X2-F1
#
_entry.id   AF-A0A382Q8X2-F1
#
_cell.length_a   1.000
_cell.length_b   1.000
_cell.length_c   1.000
_cell.angle_alpha   90.00
_cell.angle_beta   90.00
_cell.angle_gamma   90.00
#
_symmetry.space_group_name_H-M   'P 1'
#
loop_
_entity.id
_entity.type
_entity.pdbx_description
1 polymer ?
#
loop_
_entity_poly.entity_id
_entity_poly.type
_entity_poly.pdbx_seq_one_letter_code
_entity_poly.pdbx_strand_id
1 'polypeptide(L)'
;MATLTVTVKEAITLNNIDYGSERALDISSVNEVVKRVVTASTTECGLIGFISAISGVGVSANKVGYVAGMFDDGDVRYIRITNLDSSNHIMLTFRDEDNTEFRMKVDAGHSFIYPGDNSGGVVDTMKAAGSALASGLSDLVDITVDTDTAACDVEVFVGSA
;
A
#
# COMPACT_ATOMS: atom_id res chain seq x y z
N MET A 1 9.33 -8.81 18.27
CA MET A 1 8.71 -9.43 17.09
C MET A 1 7.40 -10.10 17.44
N ALA A 2 6.33 -9.67 16.80
CA ALA A 2 4.98 -10.21 16.92
C ALA A 2 4.52 -10.81 15.58
N THR A 3 3.39 -11.52 15.62
CA THR A 3 2.67 -12.00 14.44
C THR A 3 1.46 -11.10 14.20
N LEU A 4 1.33 -10.57 12.99
CA LEU A 4 0.13 -9.87 12.51
C LEU A 4 -0.81 -10.89 11.87
N THR A 5 -1.95 -11.14 12.49
CA THR A 5 -3.02 -11.93 11.87
C THR A 5 -3.93 -11.00 11.06
N VAL A 6 -4.02 -11.23 9.76
CA VAL A 6 -4.93 -10.52 8.84
C VAL A 6 -6.08 -11.44 8.48
N THR A 7 -7.31 -10.96 8.64
CA THR A 7 -8.52 -11.68 8.21
C THR A 7 -9.26 -10.87 7.17
N VAL A 8 -9.49 -11.46 6.00
CA VAL A 8 -10.38 -10.94 4.95
C VAL A 8 -11.67 -11.74 5.00
N LYS A 9 -12.81 -11.04 5.09
CA LYS A 9 -14.11 -11.65 5.29
C LYS A 9 -15.16 -11.03 4.39
N GLU A 10 -15.85 -11.86 3.63
CA GLU A 10 -17.06 -11.52 2.89
C GLU A 10 -18.28 -12.10 3.62
N ALA A 11 -19.36 -11.32 3.71
CA ALA A 11 -20.62 -11.77 4.27
C ALA A 11 -21.76 -11.31 3.37
N ILE A 12 -22.49 -12.26 2.77
CA ILE A 12 -23.62 -11.96 1.90
C ILE A 12 -24.60 -13.13 1.87
N THR A 13 -25.89 -12.82 2.03
CA THR A 13 -26.97 -13.75 1.77
C THR A 13 -27.68 -13.33 0.49
N LEU A 14 -27.74 -14.22 -0.48
CA LEU A 14 -28.41 -14.00 -1.75
C LEU A 14 -29.47 -15.08 -1.95
N ASN A 15 -30.73 -14.68 -2.16
CA ASN A 15 -31.87 -15.59 -2.28
C ASN A 15 -31.97 -16.58 -1.09
N ASN A 16 -31.73 -16.10 0.13
CA ASN A 16 -31.69 -16.89 1.37
C ASN A 16 -30.59 -17.97 1.41
N ILE A 17 -29.58 -17.88 0.55
CA ILE A 17 -28.39 -18.74 0.58
C ILE A 17 -27.20 -17.89 1.05
N ASP A 18 -26.44 -18.41 2.00
CA ASP A 18 -25.21 -17.79 2.47
C ASP A 18 -24.07 -18.08 1.49
N TYR A 19 -23.40 -17.02 1.03
CA TYR A 19 -22.21 -17.05 0.18
C TYR A 19 -21.00 -16.41 0.87
N GLY A 20 -21.08 -16.19 2.19
CA GLY A 20 -19.96 -15.67 2.96
C GLY A 20 -18.69 -16.51 2.85
N SER A 21 -17.55 -15.85 3.04
CA SER A 21 -16.21 -16.44 2.94
C SER A 21 -15.28 -15.77 3.95
N GLU A 22 -14.28 -16.51 4.43
CA GLU A 22 -13.26 -15.99 5.33
C GLU A 22 -11.90 -16.61 5.00
N ARG A 23 -10.87 -15.75 4.96
CA ARG A 23 -9.46 -16.13 4.77
C ARG A 23 -8.61 -15.43 5.81
N ALA A 24 -7.78 -16.19 6.50
CA ALA A 24 -6.82 -15.67 7.48
C ALA A 24 -5.39 -15.94 7.02
N LEU A 25 -4.51 -14.98 7.26
CA LEU A 25 -3.07 -15.05 7.01
C LEU A 25 -2.33 -14.56 8.25
N ASP A 26 -1.40 -15.37 8.75
CA ASP A 26 -0.48 -14.97 9.81
C ASP A 26 0.83 -14.48 9.18
N ILE A 27 1.13 -13.22 9.39
CA ILE A 27 2.35 -12.55 8.94
C ILE A 27 3.28 -12.47 10.13
N SER A 28 4.27 -13.36 10.15
CA SER A 28 5.31 -13.35 11.18
C SER A 28 6.21 -12.13 11.01
N SER A 29 7.09 -11.94 11.99
CA SER A 29 8.21 -11.02 11.85
C SER A 29 7.86 -9.55 11.74
N VAL A 30 6.88 -9.10 12.53
CA VAL A 30 6.52 -7.68 12.63
C VAL A 30 7.10 -7.09 13.91
N ASN A 31 7.97 -6.08 13.79
CA ASN A 31 8.52 -5.31 14.91
C ASN A 31 7.93 -3.91 15.01
N GLU A 32 7.50 -3.32 13.90
CA GLU A 32 6.88 -1.99 13.86
C GLU A 32 5.55 -2.01 13.12
N VAL A 33 4.62 -1.17 13.60
CA VAL A 33 3.35 -0.89 12.92
C VAL A 33 3.18 0.61 12.82
N VAL A 34 3.00 1.08 11.60
CA VAL A 34 2.56 2.45 11.33
C VAL A 34 1.09 2.42 10.91
N LYS A 35 0.26 3.16 11.64
CA LYS A 35 -1.14 3.40 11.28
C LYS A 35 -1.40 4.91 11.27
N ARG A 36 -1.75 5.45 10.12
CA ARG A 36 -1.99 6.89 9.96
C ARG A 36 -3.22 7.15 9.11
N VAL A 37 -4.00 8.17 9.46
CA VAL A 37 -4.96 8.79 8.55
C VAL A 37 -4.32 10.06 8.01
N VAL A 38 -4.31 10.21 6.68
CA VAL A 38 -3.80 11.39 5.99
C VAL A 38 -4.89 11.97 5.12
N THR A 39 -4.87 13.29 4.92
CA THR A 39 -5.77 13.96 3.99
C THR A 39 -5.08 14.10 2.64
N ALA A 40 -5.55 13.34 1.65
CA ALA A 40 -5.15 13.49 0.25
C ALA A 40 -5.98 14.61 -0.40
N SER A 41 -5.42 15.26 -1.42
CA SER A 41 -6.10 16.34 -2.15
C SER A 41 -6.14 16.05 -3.64
N THR A 42 -6.74 16.95 -4.42
CA THR A 42 -6.70 16.89 -5.90
C THR A 42 -5.30 17.14 -6.47
N THR A 43 -4.35 17.59 -5.64
CA THR A 43 -2.93 17.61 -5.97
C THR A 43 -2.26 16.35 -5.44
N GLU A 44 -1.61 15.62 -6.34
CA GLU A 44 -0.84 14.41 -6.02
C GLU A 44 0.26 14.70 -5.00
N CYS A 45 0.37 13.82 -4.01
CA CYS A 45 1.43 13.84 -3.01
C CYS A 45 2.00 12.45 -2.75
N GLY A 46 3.23 12.39 -2.23
CA GLY A 46 3.82 11.12 -1.79
C GLY A 46 3.06 10.59 -0.57
N LEU A 47 2.56 9.36 -0.66
CA LEU A 47 1.89 8.67 0.44
C LEU A 47 2.91 7.87 1.26
N ILE A 48 3.57 6.90 0.62
CA ILE A 48 4.55 5.99 1.24
C ILE A 48 5.78 5.93 0.33
N GLY A 49 6.98 5.97 0.90
CA GLY A 49 8.22 5.73 0.15
C GLY A 49 9.01 4.54 0.69
N PHE A 50 9.81 3.93 -0.17
CA PHE A 50 10.62 2.75 0.13
C PHE A 50 12.06 2.97 -0.31
N ILE A 51 13.02 2.42 0.44
CA ILE A 51 14.45 2.48 0.12
C ILE A 51 15.18 1.31 0.79
N SER A 52 16.17 0.77 0.10
CA SER A 52 17.05 -0.25 0.68
C SER A 52 17.85 0.30 1.85
N ALA A 53 17.79 -0.38 2.99
CA ALA A 53 18.56 -0.09 4.20
C ALA A 53 18.32 1.32 4.78
N ILE A 54 17.20 1.53 5.48
CA ILE A 54 17.00 2.72 6.34
C ILE A 54 17.91 2.62 7.58
N SER A 55 19.23 2.76 7.37
CA SER A 55 20.18 2.90 8.48
C SER A 55 20.20 4.35 8.93
N GLY A 56 19.91 4.58 10.21
CA GLY A 56 19.65 5.91 10.77
C GLY A 56 20.72 6.97 10.51
N VAL A 57 20.28 8.22 10.68
CA VAL A 57 20.98 9.51 10.53
C VAL A 57 20.89 10.10 9.12
N GLY A 58 19.79 10.81 8.90
CA GLY A 58 19.67 11.79 7.82
C GLY A 58 19.35 11.15 6.48
N VAL A 59 18.16 10.56 6.37
CA VAL A 59 17.52 10.52 5.06
C VAL A 59 17.33 11.98 4.67
N SER A 60 18.21 12.52 3.83
CA SER A 60 17.78 13.50 2.84
C SER A 60 16.80 12.73 1.96
N ALA A 61 15.57 12.54 2.48
CA ALA A 61 14.45 12.01 1.74
C ALA A 61 14.48 12.79 0.45
N ASN A 62 14.64 12.08 -0.66
CA ASN A 62 14.73 12.67 -1.98
C ASN A 62 13.45 13.49 -2.22
N LYS A 63 13.48 14.75 -1.80
CA LYS A 63 12.51 15.85 -1.90
C LYS A 63 11.04 15.51 -2.20
N VAL A 64 10.48 14.47 -1.59
CA VAL A 64 9.05 14.14 -1.60
C VAL A 64 8.68 13.79 -0.16
N GLY A 65 7.90 14.64 0.49
CA GLY A 65 7.43 14.36 1.84
C GLY A 65 6.38 13.25 1.78
N TYR A 66 6.78 11.99 2.02
CA TYR A 66 5.85 10.88 2.11
C TYR A 66 5.06 10.98 3.41
N VAL A 67 3.79 11.35 3.30
CA VAL A 67 2.98 11.77 4.46
C VAL A 67 2.66 10.62 5.43
N ALA A 68 2.71 9.37 4.97
CA ALA A 68 2.53 8.17 5.79
C ALA A 68 3.84 7.45 6.16
N GLY A 69 5.00 7.94 5.68
CA GLY A 69 6.31 7.48 6.11
C GLY A 69 7.21 6.95 5.00
N MET A 70 8.46 6.67 5.38
CA MET A 70 9.48 5.99 4.59
C MET A 70 9.78 4.66 5.28
N PHE A 71 9.90 3.58 4.50
CA PHE A 71 10.15 2.24 5.02
C PHE A 71 11.33 1.59 4.30
N ASP A 72 11.99 0.66 4.99
CA ASP A 72 12.97 -0.21 4.37
C ASP A 72 12.23 -1.21 3.46
N ASP A 73 12.58 -1.26 2.17
CA ASP A 73 11.87 -2.11 1.20
C ASP A 73 11.92 -3.59 1.60
N GLY A 74 13.04 -4.05 2.14
CA GLY A 74 13.27 -5.42 2.59
C GLY A 74 12.52 -5.78 3.88
N ASP A 75 12.09 -4.80 4.68
CA ASP A 75 11.45 -5.05 5.98
C ASP A 75 9.92 -4.89 5.97
N VAL A 76 9.33 -4.30 4.93
CA VAL A 76 7.86 -4.24 4.82
C VAL A 76 7.27 -5.66 4.80
N ARG A 77 6.18 -5.89 5.53
CA ARG A 77 5.49 -7.20 5.58
C ARG A 77 4.05 -7.12 5.13
N TYR A 78 3.42 -5.95 5.28
CA TYR A 78 2.02 -5.76 4.94
C TYR A 78 1.71 -4.28 4.71
N ILE A 79 0.91 -3.98 3.69
CA ILE A 79 0.36 -2.64 3.45
C ILE A 79 -1.14 -2.76 3.18
N ARG A 80 -1.95 -2.00 3.93
CA ARG A 80 -3.35 -1.72 3.59
C ARG A 80 -3.54 -0.22 3.48
N ILE A 81 -4.15 0.20 2.37
CA ILE A 81 -4.59 1.57 2.13
C ILE A 81 -6.11 1.56 1.99
N THR A 82 -6.80 2.44 2.71
CA THR A 82 -8.26 2.51 2.70
C THR A 82 -8.71 3.93 2.43
N ASN A 83 -9.56 4.10 1.43
CA ASN A 83 -10.29 5.34 1.20
C ASN A 83 -11.41 5.44 2.24
N LEU A 84 -11.29 6.38 3.18
CA LEU A 84 -12.31 6.61 4.21
C LEU A 84 -13.41 7.56 3.75
N ASP A 85 -13.30 8.14 2.55
CA ASP A 85 -14.39 8.92 1.97
C ASP A 85 -15.59 8.03 1.64
N SER A 86 -16.77 8.63 1.64
CA SER A 86 -18.06 7.96 1.44
C SER A 86 -18.65 8.16 0.04
N SER A 87 -18.02 9.00 -0.79
CA SER A 87 -18.53 9.40 -2.11
C SER A 87 -17.46 9.64 -3.17
N ASN A 88 -16.30 10.18 -2.79
CA ASN A 88 -15.21 10.49 -3.69
C ASN A 88 -14.19 9.35 -3.72
N HIS A 89 -13.46 9.23 -4.82
CA HIS A 89 -12.43 8.20 -4.98
C HIS A 89 -11.02 8.77 -4.87
N ILE A 90 -10.10 7.92 -4.45
CA ILE A 90 -8.67 8.19 -4.52
C ILE A 90 -8.06 7.45 -5.71
N MET A 91 -6.94 7.95 -6.20
CA MET A 91 -6.08 7.30 -7.16
C MET A 91 -4.74 7.05 -6.48
N LEU A 92 -4.28 5.81 -6.55
CA LEU A 92 -2.97 5.40 -6.08
C LEU A 92 -2.07 5.21 -7.30
N THR A 93 -0.91 5.86 -7.32
CA THR A 93 0.13 5.60 -8.32
C THR A 93 1.28 4.88 -7.65
N PHE A 94 1.67 3.74 -8.21
CA PHE A 94 2.76 2.90 -7.76
C PHE A 94 3.91 3.06 -8.75
N ARG A 95 5.11 3.37 -8.26
CA ARG A 95 6.28 3.57 -9.10
C ARG A 95 7.32 2.48 -8.84
N ASP A 96 7.84 1.88 -9.90
CA ASP A 96 8.94 0.92 -9.79
C ASP A 96 10.32 1.58 -9.88
N GLU A 97 11.38 0.80 -9.63
CA GLU A 97 12.78 1.25 -9.69
C GLU A 97 13.24 1.72 -11.09
N ASP A 98 12.55 1.28 -12.14
CA ASP A 98 12.75 1.76 -13.52
C ASP A 98 12.08 3.12 -13.77
N ASN A 99 11.48 3.72 -12.75
CA ASN A 99 10.73 4.97 -12.79
C ASN A 99 9.55 4.92 -13.78
N THR A 100 8.90 3.76 -13.86
CA THR A 100 7.64 3.57 -14.55
C THR A 100 6.50 3.41 -13.56
N GLU A 101 5.27 3.69 -14.00
CA GLU A 101 4.15 3.91 -13.09
C GLU A 101 2.93 3.07 -13.45
N PHE A 102 2.26 2.54 -12.41
CA PHE A 102 0.94 1.92 -12.48
C PHE A 102 -0.03 2.73 -11.61
N ARG A 103 -1.12 3.23 -12.20
CA ARG A 103 -2.15 3.97 -11.46
C ARG A 103 -3.44 3.17 -11.38
N MET A 104 -4.06 3.16 -10.21
CA MET A 104 -5.37 2.54 -10.00
C MET A 104 -6.29 3.40 -9.14
N LYS A 105 -7.60 3.22 -9.35
CA LYS A 105 -8.65 3.81 -8.54
C LYS A 105 -8.95 2.95 -7.32
N VAL A 106 -9.12 3.58 -6.15
CA VAL A 106 -9.74 2.98 -4.97
C VAL A 106 -10.99 3.78 -4.64
N ASP A 107 -12.14 3.16 -4.86
CA ASP A 107 -13.45 3.82 -4.71
C ASP A 107 -13.76 4.16 -3.26
N ALA A 108 -14.82 4.94 -3.02
CA ALA A 108 -15.29 5.31 -1.70
C ALA A 108 -15.48 4.07 -0.79
N GLY A 109 -14.90 4.10 0.41
CA GLY A 109 -14.94 3.00 1.38
C GLY A 109 -14.13 1.76 1.02
N HIS A 110 -13.48 1.71 -0.15
CA HIS A 110 -12.72 0.53 -0.57
C HIS A 110 -11.31 0.52 0.05
N SER A 111 -10.76 -0.70 0.17
CA SER A 111 -9.38 -0.91 0.58
C SER A 111 -8.57 -1.56 -0.55
N PHE A 112 -7.32 -1.16 -0.67
CA PHE A 112 -6.29 -1.86 -1.42
C PHE A 112 -5.31 -2.50 -0.44
N ILE A 113 -5.02 -3.79 -0.66
CA ILE A 113 -4.02 -4.54 0.11
C ILE A 113 -2.90 -4.85 -0.87
N TYR A 114 -1.70 -4.32 -0.62
CA TYR A 114 -0.54 -4.62 -1.45
C TYR A 114 0.07 -5.94 -0.98
N PRO A 115 0.28 -6.92 -1.88
CA PRO A 115 0.98 -8.14 -1.53
C PRO A 115 2.49 -7.88 -1.46
N GLY A 116 3.06 -7.95 -0.26
CA GLY A 116 4.53 -8.02 -0.10
C GLY A 116 5.04 -9.45 -0.32
N ASP A 117 6.34 -9.59 -0.62
CA ASP A 117 7.05 -10.85 -0.49
C ASP A 117 7.34 -11.15 0.99
N ASN A 118 7.16 -12.42 1.38
CA ASN A 118 7.33 -12.84 2.77
C ASN A 118 8.77 -12.70 3.29
N SER A 119 9.75 -12.61 2.38
CA SER A 119 11.18 -12.56 2.71
C SER A 119 11.89 -11.29 2.25
N GLY A 120 11.48 -10.70 1.13
CA GLY A 120 12.07 -9.52 0.51
C GLY A 120 11.21 -8.26 0.64
N GLY A 121 10.08 -8.32 1.34
CA GLY A 121 9.21 -7.17 1.58
C GLY A 121 8.56 -6.63 0.31
N VAL A 122 9.02 -5.49 -0.22
CA VAL A 122 8.50 -4.92 -1.48
C VAL A 122 9.56 -4.86 -2.60
N VAL A 123 10.64 -5.64 -2.42
CA VAL A 123 11.66 -5.92 -3.45
C VAL A 123 11.12 -6.95 -4.43
N ASP A 124 11.30 -6.71 -5.73
CA ASP A 124 10.84 -7.59 -6.81
C ASP A 124 9.33 -7.97 -6.71
N THR A 125 8.45 -7.06 -6.29
CA THR A 125 7.01 -7.37 -6.06
C THR A 125 6.05 -6.81 -7.11
N MET A 126 6.51 -5.94 -8.02
CA MET A 126 5.64 -5.39 -9.07
C MET A 126 6.38 -5.17 -10.39
N LYS A 127 5.62 -4.97 -11.47
CA LYS A 127 6.18 -4.37 -12.69
C LYS A 127 5.24 -3.30 -13.20
N ALA A 128 5.74 -2.09 -13.39
CA ALA A 128 5.08 -1.09 -14.22
C ALA A 128 5.74 -1.09 -15.60
N ALA A 129 4.94 -1.04 -16.65
CA ALA A 129 5.40 -0.94 -18.04
C ALA A 129 4.19 -0.80 -18.97
N GLY A 130 4.41 -0.22 -20.16
CA GLY A 130 3.45 -0.33 -21.26
C GLY A 130 3.24 -1.77 -21.75
N SER A 131 4.16 -2.68 -21.42
CA SER A 131 4.06 -4.13 -21.68
C SER A 131 4.80 -4.93 -20.60
N ALA A 132 4.10 -5.35 -19.55
CA ALA A 132 4.64 -6.15 -18.45
C ALA A 132 4.47 -7.68 -18.63
N LEU A 133 3.99 -8.14 -19.79
CA LEU A 133 3.88 -9.57 -20.06
C LEU A 133 5.28 -10.18 -20.21
N ALA A 134 5.56 -11.26 -19.47
CA ALA A 134 6.84 -11.98 -19.46
C ALA A 134 8.07 -11.16 -19.02
N SER A 135 7.89 -9.98 -18.45
CA SER A 135 8.96 -9.25 -17.76
C SER A 135 9.25 -9.84 -16.38
N GLY A 136 10.44 -9.57 -15.85
CA GLY A 136 10.70 -9.71 -14.43
C GLY A 136 9.85 -8.75 -13.60
N LEU A 137 9.90 -8.94 -12.28
CA LEU A 137 9.43 -7.96 -11.31
C LEU A 137 10.56 -6.97 -11.00
N SER A 138 10.19 -5.90 -10.32
CA SER A 138 10.98 -4.74 -9.95
C SER A 138 10.53 -4.28 -8.56
N ASP A 139 11.40 -3.53 -7.90
CA ASP A 139 11.14 -2.99 -6.57
C ASP A 139 10.06 -1.92 -6.61
N LEU A 140 9.17 -1.91 -5.61
CA LEU A 140 8.26 -0.79 -5.37
C LEU A 140 9.03 0.34 -4.69
N VAL A 141 9.10 1.51 -5.33
CA VAL A 141 9.85 2.67 -4.80
C VAL A 141 8.96 3.61 -4.01
N ASP A 142 7.77 3.93 -4.52
CA ASP A 142 6.80 4.69 -3.77
C ASP A 142 5.36 4.47 -4.22
N ILE A 143 4.46 4.94 -3.35
CA ILE A 143 3.04 5.10 -3.61
C ILE A 143 2.71 6.57 -3.44
N THR A 144 2.13 7.20 -4.45
CA THR A 144 1.53 8.53 -4.38
C THR A 144 0.01 8.43 -4.31
N VAL A 145 -0.62 9.52 -3.90
CA VAL A 145 -2.08 9.62 -3.86
C VAL A 145 -2.58 10.99 -4.32
N ASP A 146 -3.63 10.98 -5.12
CA ASP A 146 -4.49 12.10 -5.43
C ASP A 146 -5.97 11.71 -5.37
N THR A 147 -6.83 12.70 -5.38
CA THR A 147 -8.30 12.53 -5.29
C THR A 147 -8.97 13.16 -6.50
N ASP A 148 -10.19 12.74 -6.83
CA ASP A 148 -10.90 13.27 -8.00
C ASP A 148 -11.40 14.71 -7.81
N THR A 149 -12.40 14.94 -6.95
CA THR A 149 -13.07 16.27 -6.88
C THR A 149 -12.80 17.07 -5.60
N ALA A 150 -12.56 16.40 -4.48
CA ALA A 150 -12.32 17.02 -3.17
C ALA A 150 -11.35 16.17 -2.34
N ALA A 151 -10.82 16.75 -1.26
CA ALA A 151 -9.93 16.03 -0.37
C ALA A 151 -10.61 14.79 0.24
N CYS A 152 -9.85 13.70 0.37
CA CYS A 152 -10.29 12.44 0.97
C CYS A 152 -9.38 12.10 2.16
N ASP A 153 -9.96 11.54 3.21
CA ASP A 153 -9.17 10.92 4.26
C ASP A 153 -8.77 9.49 3.84
N VAL A 154 -7.49 9.18 3.97
CA VAL A 154 -6.89 7.91 3.56
C VAL A 154 -6.20 7.28 4.75
N GLU A 155 -6.65 6.09 5.14
CA GLU A 155 -5.98 5.30 6.18
C GLU A 155 -4.89 4.44 5.55
N VAL A 156 -3.68 4.54 6.10
CA VAL A 156 -2.55 3.69 5.77
C VAL A 156 -2.20 2.85 6.99
N PHE A 157 -2.06 1.55 6.79
CA PHE A 157 -1.54 0.61 7.77
C PHE A 157 -0.35 -0.14 7.14
N VAL A 158 0.83 -0.02 7.75
CA VAL A 158 2.04 -0.75 7.37
C VAL A 158 2.53 -1.55 8.56
N GLY A 159 2.80 -2.83 8.36
CA GLY A 159 3.57 -3.65 9.29
C GLY A 159 4.94 -3.95 8.70
N SER A 160 6.00 -3.79 9.48
CA SER A 160 7.39 -4.06 9.07
C SER A 160 8.18 -4.82 10.14
N ALA A 161 9.24 -5.50 9.71
CA ALA A 161 10.22 -6.16 10.58
C ALA A 161 11.13 -5.18 11.32
#